data_AF-A0A5C5YWR5-F1
#
_entry.id   AF-A0A5C5YWR5-F1
#
_cell.length_a   1.000
_cell.length_b   1.000
_cell.length_c   1.000
_cell.angle_alpha   90.00
_cell.angle_beta   90.00
_cell.angle_gamma   90.00
#
_symmetry.space_group_name_H-M   'P 1'
#
loop_
_entity.id
_entity.type
_entity.pdbx_description
1 polymer ?
#
loop_
_entity_poly.entity_id
_entity_poly.type
_entity_poly.pdbx_seq_one_letter_code
_entity_poly.pdbx_strand_id
1 'polypeptide(L)'
;MAPAQPAKTQVANPWGPTPDFKVVSLGNLPLRTRCRDRKAHSRDISIDNEELSGSCQYMASAEVFKIENASRLINELWRLDAVMKYLKMSRWSPYVVGTGLGILSWITFGFMGKALGTSTTFVRWAGLIESIFSIEHVTGNPYYVKYLVDKPALDWQMMLVIGLPIGALISALLSRSYQPEDVPSLWKWRFGASRLVRYAGAFVGGFLVLFGSRMAGGCTSGHGISGGLQFSVSSWVFFISFFASGIVTAFVLFGKEGQRHV
;
A
#
# COMPACT_ATOMS: atom_id res chain seq x y z
N MET A 1 50.63 -5.39 54.00
CA MET A 1 49.30 -5.86 54.44
C MET A 1 48.24 -5.10 53.64
N ALA A 2 47.19 -5.82 53.24
CA ALA A 2 46.01 -5.43 52.45
C ALA A 2 46.18 -5.35 50.91
N PRO A 3 45.45 -6.19 50.13
CA PRO A 3 45.37 -6.12 48.67
C PRO A 3 44.19 -5.23 48.23
N ALA A 4 44.36 -4.46 47.15
CA ALA A 4 43.28 -3.67 46.54
C ALA A 4 42.97 -4.17 45.12
N GLN A 5 41.68 -4.34 44.86
CA GLN A 5 41.05 -5.05 43.74
C GLN A 5 41.12 -4.28 42.40
N PRO A 6 41.02 -4.97 41.24
CA PRO A 6 40.98 -4.32 39.93
C PRO A 6 39.64 -3.63 39.65
N ALA A 7 39.73 -2.45 39.02
CA ALA A 7 38.63 -1.58 38.65
C ALA A 7 37.64 -2.24 37.66
N LYS A 8 36.35 -2.16 37.98
CA LYS A 8 35.24 -2.55 37.08
C LYS A 8 34.97 -1.43 36.08
N THR A 9 35.16 -1.70 34.81
CA THR A 9 34.62 -0.93 33.68
C THR A 9 33.09 -0.98 33.71
N GLN A 10 32.44 0.15 33.95
CA GLN A 10 30.99 0.29 33.80
C GLN A 10 30.66 0.53 32.32
N VAL A 11 30.07 -0.47 31.66
CA VAL A 11 29.39 -0.28 30.37
C VAL A 11 27.98 0.20 30.69
N ALA A 12 27.72 1.48 30.44
CA ALA A 12 26.39 2.07 30.56
C ALA A 12 25.45 1.50 29.49
N ASN A 13 24.33 0.91 29.91
CA ASN A 13 23.29 0.41 29.01
C ASN A 13 22.41 1.60 28.56
N PRO A 14 22.20 1.85 27.25
CA PRO A 14 21.48 3.06 26.76
C PRO A 14 19.96 2.97 26.87
N TRP A 15 19.42 1.86 27.38
CA TRP A 15 18.00 1.60 27.50
C TRP A 15 17.64 1.63 29.00
N GLY A 16 16.71 2.51 29.37
CA GLY A 16 16.28 2.76 30.75
C GLY A 16 15.78 1.53 31.52
N PRO A 17 15.37 1.70 32.79
CA PRO A 17 15.15 0.59 33.71
C PRO A 17 14.09 -0.38 33.19
N THR A 18 14.43 -1.67 33.17
CA THR A 18 13.52 -2.79 32.87
C THR A 18 12.40 -2.84 33.92
N PRO A 19 11.12 -3.02 33.52
CA PRO A 19 10.04 -3.14 34.49
C PRO A 19 10.11 -4.47 35.26
N ASP A 20 9.96 -4.36 36.59
CA ASP A 20 9.82 -5.49 37.52
C ASP A 20 8.61 -6.36 37.16
N PHE A 21 8.86 -7.62 36.79
CA PHE A 21 7.80 -8.63 36.71
C PHE A 21 7.44 -9.08 38.13
N LYS A 22 6.43 -8.42 38.73
CA LYS A 22 5.73 -8.96 39.90
C LYS A 22 4.86 -10.14 39.47
N VAL A 23 5.24 -11.34 39.88
CA VAL A 23 4.37 -12.52 39.87
C VAL A 23 3.24 -12.26 40.88
N VAL A 24 2.04 -11.93 40.38
CA VAL A 24 0.85 -11.78 41.23
C VAL A 24 0.32 -13.16 41.57
N SER A 25 0.49 -13.55 42.83
CA SER A 25 -0.13 -14.71 43.45
C SER A 25 -1.66 -14.60 43.33
N LEU A 26 -2.30 -15.60 42.74
CA LEU A 26 -3.77 -15.72 42.67
C LEU A 26 -4.33 -15.91 44.09
N GLY A 27 -4.65 -14.80 44.74
CA GLY A 27 -5.44 -14.77 45.96
C GLY A 27 -6.93 -14.91 45.63
N ASN A 28 -7.58 -15.83 46.34
CA ASN A 28 -9.02 -16.08 46.35
C ASN A 28 -9.85 -14.78 46.29
N LEU A 29 -10.71 -14.64 45.28
CA LEU A 29 -11.75 -13.61 45.25
C LEU A 29 -13.15 -14.27 45.22
N PRO A 30 -14.08 -13.79 46.06
CA PRO A 30 -15.37 -14.42 46.29
C PRO A 30 -16.36 -14.06 45.17
N LEU A 31 -17.10 -15.07 44.69
CA LEU A 31 -18.21 -14.89 43.76
C LEU A 31 -19.38 -14.18 44.49
N ARG A 32 -19.64 -12.92 44.15
CA ARG A 32 -20.86 -12.19 44.53
C ARG A 32 -21.67 -11.91 43.26
N THR A 33 -22.52 -12.86 42.87
CA THR A 33 -23.51 -12.66 41.80
C THR A 33 -24.74 -11.95 42.37
N ARG A 34 -24.91 -10.67 42.00
CA ARG A 34 -26.14 -9.92 42.24
C ARG A 34 -27.04 -10.11 41.02
N CYS A 35 -27.94 -11.11 41.06
CA CYS A 35 -28.99 -11.26 40.06
C CYS A 35 -30.10 -10.24 40.33
N ARG A 36 -30.50 -9.51 39.28
CA ARG A 36 -31.59 -8.53 39.30
C ARG A 36 -32.84 -9.24 38.77
N ASP A 37 -33.81 -9.49 39.65
CA ASP A 37 -35.10 -10.09 39.30
C ASP A 37 -35.87 -9.21 38.30
N ARG A 38 -36.38 -9.84 37.24
CA ARG A 38 -37.52 -9.33 36.47
C ARG A 38 -38.51 -10.46 36.26
N LYS A 39 -39.56 -10.49 37.10
CA LYS A 39 -40.77 -11.32 36.91
C LYS A 39 -41.47 -10.92 35.60
N ALA A 40 -41.86 -11.89 34.77
CA ALA A 40 -43.10 -11.83 34.00
C ALA A 40 -43.49 -13.20 33.41
N HIS A 41 -44.56 -13.73 34.00
CA HIS A 41 -45.67 -14.45 33.37
C HIS A 41 -45.54 -15.92 32.94
N SER A 42 -46.41 -16.70 33.58
CA SER A 42 -46.65 -18.14 33.56
C SER A 42 -47.42 -18.62 32.33
N ARG A 43 -47.02 -19.78 31.78
CA ARG A 43 -47.90 -20.95 31.59
C ARG A 43 -47.08 -22.20 31.22
N ASP A 44 -47.26 -23.23 32.06
CA ASP A 44 -47.13 -24.68 31.88
C ASP A 44 -46.23 -25.22 30.76
N ILE A 45 -45.14 -25.89 31.15
CA ILE A 45 -44.71 -27.24 30.72
C ILE A 45 -43.59 -27.67 31.68
N SER A 46 -43.83 -28.77 32.38
CA SER A 46 -42.87 -29.48 33.23
C SER A 46 -41.82 -30.18 32.37
N ILE A 47 -40.60 -29.66 32.34
CA ILE A 47 -39.37 -30.42 32.08
C ILE A 47 -38.33 -29.90 33.06
N ASP A 48 -37.85 -30.77 33.94
CA ASP A 48 -36.71 -30.51 34.82
C ASP A 48 -35.49 -30.20 33.95
N ASN A 49 -35.17 -28.90 33.81
CA ASN A 49 -34.13 -28.37 32.93
C ASN A 49 -33.22 -27.39 33.67
N GLU A 50 -33.08 -27.54 34.99
CA GLU A 50 -32.36 -26.57 35.82
C GLU A 50 -30.86 -26.91 35.97
N GLU A 51 -30.43 -28.14 35.64
CA GLU A 51 -29.03 -28.56 35.77
C GLU A 51 -28.23 -28.48 34.46
N LEU A 52 -28.90 -28.42 33.30
CA LEU A 52 -28.24 -28.27 31.98
C LEU A 52 -27.97 -26.82 31.57
N SER A 53 -28.70 -25.84 32.10
CA SER A 53 -28.54 -24.42 31.74
C SER A 53 -27.21 -23.84 32.26
N GLY A 54 -26.83 -24.16 33.51
CA GLY A 54 -25.58 -23.71 34.09
C GLY A 54 -24.36 -24.27 33.36
N SER A 55 -24.32 -25.59 33.16
CA SER A 55 -23.19 -26.28 32.54
C SER A 55 -22.92 -25.80 31.11
N CYS A 56 -23.97 -25.54 30.32
CA CYS A 56 -23.83 -25.03 28.96
C CYS A 56 -23.31 -23.58 28.94
N GLN A 57 -23.73 -22.73 29.90
CA GLN A 57 -23.25 -21.35 30.04
C GLN A 57 -21.78 -21.29 30.50
N TYR A 58 -21.38 -22.15 31.44
CA TYR A 58 -20.00 -22.24 31.94
C TYR A 58 -19.04 -22.84 30.89
N MET A 59 -19.46 -23.89 30.18
CA MET A 59 -18.67 -24.46 29.09
C MET A 59 -18.53 -23.50 27.91
N ALA A 60 -19.62 -22.82 27.51
CA ALA A 60 -19.55 -21.78 26.48
C ALA A 60 -18.59 -20.64 26.89
N SER A 61 -18.61 -20.22 28.15
CA SER A 61 -17.71 -19.17 28.65
C SER A 61 -16.25 -19.64 28.70
N ALA A 62 -15.98 -20.88 29.09
CA ALA A 62 -14.63 -21.45 29.15
C ALA A 62 -14.03 -21.69 27.75
N GLU A 63 -14.84 -22.19 26.81
CA GLU A 63 -14.43 -22.35 25.41
C GLU A 63 -14.18 -21.00 24.74
N VAL A 64 -15.09 -20.02 24.91
CA VAL A 64 -14.92 -18.66 24.38
C VAL A 64 -13.66 -18.00 24.96
N PHE A 65 -13.39 -18.14 26.26
CA PHE A 65 -12.17 -17.62 26.89
C PHE A 65 -10.89 -18.28 26.36
N LYS A 66 -10.92 -19.59 26.11
CA LYS A 66 -9.79 -20.33 25.53
C LYS A 66 -9.50 -19.91 24.09
N ILE A 67 -10.55 -19.62 23.31
CA ILE A 67 -10.46 -19.11 21.94
C ILE A 67 -9.95 -17.65 21.92
N GLU A 68 -10.39 -16.79 22.84
CA GLU A 68 -9.89 -15.42 22.96
C GLU A 68 -8.41 -15.37 23.38
N ASN A 69 -7.98 -16.22 24.30
CA ASN A 69 -6.57 -16.32 24.67
C ASN A 69 -5.70 -16.93 23.57
N ALA A 70 -6.19 -17.94 22.84
CA ALA A 70 -5.48 -18.51 21.70
C ALA A 70 -5.34 -17.51 20.55
N SER A 71 -6.40 -16.75 20.24
CA SER A 71 -6.33 -15.69 19.22
C SER A 71 -5.41 -14.54 19.62
N ARG A 72 -5.42 -14.12 20.89
CA ARG A 72 -4.42 -13.17 21.42
C ARG A 72 -2.99 -13.71 21.31
N LEU A 73 -2.76 -14.96 21.70
CA LEU A 73 -1.44 -15.59 21.60
C LEU A 73 -0.96 -15.71 20.15
N ILE A 74 -1.84 -16.05 19.20
CA ILE A 74 -1.51 -16.09 17.78
C ILE A 74 -1.19 -14.70 17.24
N ASN A 75 -1.96 -13.66 17.62
CA ASN A 75 -1.71 -12.28 17.21
C ASN A 75 -0.38 -11.74 17.76
N GLU A 76 -0.04 -12.08 19.00
CA GLU A 76 1.24 -11.78 19.65
C GLU A 76 2.41 -12.54 19.00
N LEU A 77 2.24 -13.85 18.76
CA LEU A 77 3.23 -14.71 18.08
C LEU A 77 3.55 -14.24 16.66
N TRP A 78 2.56 -13.72 15.93
CA TRP A 78 2.73 -13.23 14.56
C TRP A 78 2.86 -11.71 14.44
N ARG A 79 2.96 -10.98 15.56
CA ARG A 79 2.96 -9.49 15.62
C ARG A 79 2.02 -8.84 14.59
N LEU A 80 0.84 -9.43 14.37
CA LEU A 80 -0.08 -8.97 13.32
C LEU A 80 -0.56 -7.55 13.62
N ASP A 81 -0.66 -7.18 14.89
CA ASP A 81 -0.99 -5.81 15.32
C ASP A 81 0.07 -4.79 14.89
N ALA A 82 1.36 -5.17 14.96
CA ALA A 82 2.44 -4.30 14.50
C ALA A 82 2.42 -4.15 12.97
N VAL A 83 2.17 -5.24 12.25
CA VAL A 83 2.03 -5.22 10.78
C VAL A 83 0.83 -4.39 10.35
N MET A 84 -0.35 -4.63 10.95
CA MET A 84 -1.57 -3.89 10.65
C MET A 84 -1.44 -2.41 11.02
N LYS A 85 -0.76 -2.08 12.12
CA LYS A 85 -0.42 -0.70 12.47
C LYS A 85 0.46 -0.07 11.40
N TYR A 86 1.48 -0.79 10.93
CA TYR A 86 2.38 -0.33 9.87
C TYR A 86 1.65 -0.13 8.53
N LEU A 87 0.78 -1.06 8.14
CA LEU A 87 -0.03 -0.97 6.92
C LEU A 87 -1.02 0.21 6.92
N LYS A 88 -1.48 0.64 8.09
CA LYS A 88 -2.37 1.81 8.26
C LYS A 88 -1.62 3.13 8.32
N MET A 89 -0.29 3.14 8.31
CA MET A 89 0.49 4.38 8.31
C MET A 89 0.40 5.08 6.96
N SER A 90 0.03 6.36 6.96
CA SER A 90 -0.06 7.18 5.75
C SER A 90 1.28 7.39 5.03
N ARG A 91 2.41 7.31 5.74
CA ARG A 91 3.75 7.46 5.17
C ARG A 91 4.67 6.37 5.69
N TRP A 92 5.30 5.67 4.77
CA TRP A 92 6.30 4.65 5.06
C TRP A 92 7.70 5.23 4.87
N SER A 93 8.70 4.61 5.50
CA SER A 93 10.10 4.97 5.27
C SER A 93 10.45 4.77 3.78
N PRO A 94 11.05 5.77 3.12
CA PRO A 94 11.40 5.68 1.70
C PRO A 94 12.39 4.54 1.43
N TYR A 95 13.26 4.22 2.40
CA TYR A 95 14.18 3.09 2.30
C TYR A 95 13.46 1.75 2.26
N VAL A 96 12.41 1.58 3.09
CA VAL A 96 11.63 0.32 3.12
C VAL A 96 10.86 0.14 1.82
N VAL A 97 10.23 1.21 1.32
CA VAL A 97 9.51 1.19 0.04
C VAL A 97 10.48 0.92 -1.12
N GLY A 98 11.64 1.59 -1.12
CA GLY A 98 12.67 1.39 -2.14
C GLY A 98 13.21 -0.03 -2.17
N THR A 99 13.57 -0.59 -1.02
CA THR A 99 14.00 -2.00 -0.90
C THR A 99 12.89 -2.96 -1.36
N GLY A 100 11.64 -2.72 -0.98
CA GLY A 100 10.50 -3.52 -1.43
C GLY A 100 10.32 -3.50 -2.95
N LEU A 101 10.41 -2.32 -3.58
CA LEU A 101 10.35 -2.18 -5.04
C LEU A 101 11.55 -2.83 -5.74
N GLY A 102 12.74 -2.79 -5.15
CA GLY A 102 13.93 -3.48 -5.66
C GLY A 102 13.77 -4.99 -5.64
N ILE A 103 13.35 -5.55 -4.51
CA ILE A 103 13.07 -7.00 -4.37
C ILE A 103 11.97 -7.42 -5.35
N LEU A 104 10.88 -6.65 -5.45
CA LEU A 104 9.81 -6.91 -6.41
C LEU A 104 10.34 -6.91 -7.85
N SER A 105 11.24 -5.98 -8.18
CA SER A 105 11.86 -5.92 -9.50
C SER A 105 12.69 -7.18 -9.78
N TRP A 106 13.49 -7.65 -8.83
CA TRP A 106 14.24 -8.90 -8.97
C TRP A 106 13.35 -10.12 -9.16
N ILE A 107 12.28 -10.24 -8.38
CA ILE A 107 11.29 -11.31 -8.54
C ILE A 107 10.67 -11.23 -9.94
N THR A 108 10.27 -10.04 -10.38
CA THR A 108 9.67 -9.84 -11.70
C THR A 108 10.63 -10.25 -12.82
N PHE A 109 11.91 -9.85 -12.74
CA PHE A 109 12.92 -10.25 -13.70
C PHE A 109 13.19 -11.76 -13.67
N GLY A 110 13.30 -12.35 -12.47
CA GLY A 110 13.60 -13.77 -12.30
C GLY A 110 12.48 -14.70 -12.78
N PHE A 111 11.22 -14.35 -12.54
CA PHE A 111 10.07 -15.20 -12.90
C PHE A 111 9.47 -14.87 -14.26
N MET A 112 9.46 -13.60 -14.67
CA MET A 112 8.70 -13.14 -15.84
C MET A 112 9.61 -12.71 -17.01
N GLY A 113 10.93 -12.58 -16.79
CA GLY A 113 11.89 -12.22 -17.83
C GLY A 113 11.65 -10.84 -18.47
N LYS A 114 10.82 -9.99 -17.86
CA LYS A 114 10.40 -8.69 -18.41
C LYS A 114 10.53 -7.61 -17.34
N ALA A 115 10.91 -6.41 -17.79
CA ALA A 115 11.00 -5.22 -16.97
C ALA A 115 9.63 -4.69 -16.52
N LEU A 116 9.61 -3.98 -15.38
CA LEU A 116 8.47 -3.21 -14.90
C LEU A 116 8.23 -2.00 -15.82
N GLY A 117 7.16 -2.07 -16.60
CA GLY A 117 6.76 -1.02 -17.53
C GLY A 117 5.25 -0.98 -17.71
N THR A 118 4.69 0.23 -17.81
CA THR A 118 3.24 0.45 -17.93
C THR A 118 2.84 0.99 -19.31
N SER A 119 3.73 1.72 -19.99
CA SER A 119 3.43 2.39 -21.27
C SER A 119 3.07 1.44 -22.41
N THR A 120 3.68 0.25 -22.45
CA THR A 120 3.42 -0.81 -23.43
C THR A 120 1.99 -1.35 -23.33
N THR A 121 1.44 -1.41 -22.12
CA THR A 121 0.06 -1.87 -21.88
C THR A 121 -0.94 -0.97 -22.58
N PHE A 122 -0.79 0.36 -22.54
CA PHE A 122 -1.73 1.28 -23.19
C PHE A 122 -1.81 1.07 -24.70
N VAL A 123 -0.68 0.84 -25.36
CA VAL A 123 -0.63 0.58 -26.81
C VAL A 123 -1.31 -0.74 -27.16
N ARG A 124 -1.13 -1.77 -26.33
CA ARG A 124 -1.79 -3.06 -26.53
C ARG A 124 -3.30 -2.95 -26.34
N TRP A 125 -3.76 -2.23 -25.31
CA TRP A 125 -5.19 -1.97 -25.12
C TRP A 125 -5.78 -1.19 -26.30
N ALA A 126 -5.10 -0.14 -26.77
CA ALA A 126 -5.53 0.61 -27.95
C ALA A 126 -5.62 -0.30 -29.18
N GLY A 127 -4.59 -1.11 -29.44
CA GLY A 127 -4.57 -2.04 -30.56
C GLY A 127 -5.63 -3.15 -30.48
N LEU A 128 -5.93 -3.66 -29.29
CA LEU A 128 -7.01 -4.63 -29.07
C LEU A 128 -8.38 -3.99 -29.31
N ILE A 129 -8.61 -2.78 -28.80
CA ILE A 129 -9.87 -2.05 -29.04
C ILE A 129 -10.02 -1.75 -30.53
N GLU A 130 -8.96 -1.28 -31.17
CA GLU A 130 -8.97 -0.96 -32.60
C GLU A 130 -9.19 -2.20 -33.48
N SER A 131 -8.70 -3.37 -33.05
CA SER A 131 -8.96 -4.64 -33.74
C SER A 131 -10.44 -5.06 -33.75
N ILE A 132 -11.26 -4.53 -32.83
CA ILE A 132 -12.71 -4.74 -32.82
C ILE A 132 -13.38 -3.94 -33.96
N PHE A 133 -12.86 -2.74 -34.26
CA PHE A 133 -13.43 -1.85 -35.28
C PHE A 133 -12.85 -2.09 -36.68
N SER A 134 -11.54 -2.33 -36.78
CA SER A 134 -10.84 -2.58 -38.04
C SER A 134 -9.61 -3.43 -37.82
N ILE A 135 -9.74 -4.73 -38.09
CA ILE A 135 -8.61 -5.67 -38.03
C ILE A 135 -7.54 -5.33 -39.09
N GLU A 136 -7.97 -4.81 -40.25
CA GLU A 136 -7.10 -4.47 -41.38
C GLU A 136 -6.18 -3.27 -41.08
N HIS A 137 -6.66 -2.29 -40.31
CA HIS A 137 -5.81 -1.18 -39.86
C HIS A 137 -4.72 -1.64 -38.89
N VAL A 138 -5.06 -2.58 -38.00
CA VAL A 138 -4.12 -3.09 -36.98
C VAL A 138 -3.05 -3.98 -37.61
N THR A 139 -3.42 -4.84 -38.57
CA THR A 139 -2.47 -5.72 -39.28
C THR A 139 -1.66 -4.96 -40.33
N GLY A 140 -2.20 -3.88 -40.91
CA GLY A 140 -1.50 -3.00 -41.84
C GLY A 140 -0.51 -2.04 -41.18
N ASN A 141 -0.62 -1.79 -39.87
CA ASN A 141 0.26 -0.87 -39.16
C ASN A 141 1.43 -1.59 -38.46
N PRO A 142 2.69 -1.37 -38.91
CA PRO A 142 3.87 -2.03 -38.32
C PRO A 142 4.04 -1.76 -36.82
N TYR A 143 3.54 -0.61 -36.36
CA TYR A 143 3.60 -0.24 -34.96
C TYR A 143 2.76 -1.17 -34.09
N TYR A 144 1.52 -1.45 -34.49
CA TYR A 144 0.63 -2.35 -33.74
C TYR A 144 1.08 -3.80 -33.82
N VAL A 145 1.52 -4.24 -35.00
CA VAL A 145 2.08 -5.58 -35.22
C VAL A 145 3.20 -5.87 -34.22
N LYS A 146 4.14 -4.94 -34.02
CA LYS A 146 5.25 -5.09 -33.06
C LYS A 146 4.81 -5.38 -31.61
N TYR A 147 3.64 -4.88 -31.19
CA TYR A 147 3.18 -4.97 -29.81
C TYR A 147 2.08 -6.00 -29.56
N LEU A 148 1.36 -6.40 -30.61
CA LEU A 148 0.20 -7.31 -30.56
C LEU A 148 0.49 -8.70 -31.15
N VAL A 149 1.28 -8.79 -32.22
CA VAL A 149 1.57 -10.07 -32.88
C VAL A 149 2.56 -10.86 -32.00
N ASP A 150 2.27 -12.15 -31.81
CA ASP A 150 3.02 -13.11 -30.99
C ASP A 150 3.09 -12.83 -29.49
N LYS A 151 2.21 -11.97 -28.95
CA LYS A 151 2.18 -11.65 -27.52
C LYS A 151 0.79 -11.87 -26.95
N PRO A 152 0.67 -12.46 -25.74
CA PRO A 152 -0.63 -12.72 -25.14
C PRO A 152 -1.41 -11.41 -24.97
N ALA A 153 -2.71 -11.46 -25.28
CA ALA A 153 -3.62 -10.32 -25.14
C ALA A 153 -3.67 -9.80 -23.70
N LEU A 154 -3.57 -10.70 -22.72
CA LEU A 154 -3.39 -10.37 -21.30
C LEU A 154 -1.99 -10.79 -20.86
N ASP A 155 -1.07 -9.82 -20.86
CA ASP A 155 0.28 -9.98 -20.30
C ASP A 155 0.26 -9.61 -18.80
N TRP A 156 1.24 -10.07 -18.03
CA TRP A 156 1.35 -9.74 -16.60
C TRP A 156 1.42 -8.23 -16.36
N GLN A 157 1.99 -7.47 -17.32
CA GLN A 157 2.04 -6.00 -17.27
C GLN A 157 0.63 -5.38 -17.25
N MET A 158 -0.36 -6.05 -17.83
CA MET A 158 -1.75 -5.59 -17.78
C MET A 158 -2.35 -5.80 -16.39
N MET A 159 -2.08 -6.96 -15.78
CA MET A 159 -2.48 -7.23 -14.39
C MET A 159 -1.82 -6.24 -13.43
N LEU A 160 -0.54 -5.89 -13.67
CA LEU A 160 0.15 -4.84 -12.91
C LEU A 160 -0.55 -3.47 -13.07
N VAL A 161 -0.87 -3.06 -14.30
CA VAL A 161 -1.52 -1.76 -14.56
C VAL A 161 -2.91 -1.68 -13.92
N ILE A 162 -3.68 -2.78 -13.90
CA ILE A 162 -4.97 -2.86 -13.20
C ILE A 162 -4.78 -2.92 -11.68
N GLY A 163 -3.75 -3.61 -11.21
CA GLY A 163 -3.43 -3.74 -9.79
C GLY A 163 -2.95 -2.43 -9.16
N LEU A 164 -2.29 -1.54 -9.91
CA LEU A 164 -1.82 -0.24 -9.42
C LEU A 164 -2.94 0.66 -8.85
N PRO A 165 -4.03 0.97 -9.57
CA PRO A 165 -5.12 1.79 -9.03
C PRO A 165 -5.86 1.07 -7.90
N ILE A 166 -6.05 -0.25 -7.99
CA ILE A 166 -6.69 -1.04 -6.92
C ILE A 166 -5.85 -0.99 -5.65
N GLY A 167 -4.53 -1.22 -5.76
CA GLY A 167 -3.60 -1.16 -4.64
C GLY A 167 -3.50 0.24 -4.03
N ALA A 168 -3.47 1.28 -4.87
CA ALA A 168 -3.51 2.67 -4.41
C ALA A 168 -4.81 2.99 -3.65
N LEU A 169 -5.96 2.51 -4.14
CA LEU A 169 -7.24 2.67 -3.47
C LEU A 169 -7.28 1.95 -2.12
N ILE A 170 -6.86 0.68 -2.08
CA ILE A 170 -6.79 -0.10 -0.83
C ILE A 170 -5.87 0.62 0.18
N SER A 171 -4.70 1.10 -0.25
CA SER A 171 -3.77 1.83 0.60
C SER A 171 -4.36 3.15 1.13
N ALA A 172 -5.06 3.91 0.28
CA ALA A 172 -5.73 5.15 0.66
C ALA A 172 -6.85 4.92 1.68
N LEU A 173 -7.63 3.84 1.50
CA LEU A 173 -8.71 3.43 2.41
C LEU A 173 -8.17 2.94 3.76
N LEU A 174 -7.15 2.08 3.75
CA LEU A 174 -6.51 1.57 4.97
C LEU A 174 -5.86 2.69 5.79
N SER A 175 -5.20 3.64 5.12
CA SER A 175 -4.52 4.76 5.76
C SER A 175 -5.44 5.93 6.09
N ARG A 176 -6.72 5.87 5.71
CA ARG A 176 -7.70 6.99 5.79
C ARG A 176 -7.15 8.31 5.25
N SER A 177 -6.36 8.23 4.18
CA SER A 177 -5.68 9.38 3.56
C SER A 177 -6.34 9.85 2.27
N TYR A 178 -7.51 9.30 1.95
CA TYR A 178 -8.27 9.70 0.77
C TYR A 178 -8.76 11.14 0.91
N GLN A 179 -8.25 12.03 0.04
CA GLN A 179 -8.63 13.43 -0.05
C GLN A 179 -9.10 13.71 -1.47
N PRO A 180 -10.43 13.72 -1.74
CA PRO A 180 -10.94 14.06 -3.05
C PRO A 180 -10.73 15.56 -3.30
N GLU A 181 -9.80 15.88 -4.19
CA GLU A 181 -9.46 17.25 -4.57
C GLU A 181 -9.69 17.44 -6.08
N ASP A 182 -10.73 18.20 -6.45
CA ASP A 182 -11.06 18.44 -7.86
C ASP A 182 -10.06 19.42 -8.52
N VAL A 183 -9.71 20.49 -7.81
CA VAL A 183 -8.83 21.55 -8.31
C VAL A 183 -7.80 21.91 -7.24
N PRO A 184 -6.53 21.48 -7.37
CA PRO A 184 -5.49 21.79 -6.41
C PRO A 184 -5.33 23.30 -6.16
N SER A 185 -4.98 23.68 -4.93
CA SER A 185 -4.75 25.08 -4.52
C SER A 185 -3.81 25.84 -5.47
N LEU A 186 -2.71 25.20 -5.87
CA LEU A 186 -1.72 25.75 -6.81
C LEU A 186 -2.32 26.03 -8.20
N TRP A 187 -3.17 25.14 -8.70
CA TRP A 187 -3.85 25.34 -9.98
C TRP A 187 -4.89 26.46 -9.87
N LYS A 188 -5.66 26.46 -8.77
CA LYS A 188 -6.69 27.46 -8.50
C LYS A 188 -6.11 28.87 -8.46
N TRP A 189 -4.94 29.04 -7.85
CA TRP A 189 -4.22 30.31 -7.83
C TRP A 189 -3.78 30.77 -9.23
N ARG A 190 -3.22 29.87 -10.05
CA ARG A 190 -2.61 30.25 -11.34
C ARG A 190 -3.58 30.35 -12.52
N PHE A 191 -4.59 29.48 -12.56
CA PHE A 191 -5.49 29.28 -13.70
C PHE A 191 -6.98 29.39 -13.31
N GLY A 192 -7.28 29.64 -12.03
CA GLY A 192 -8.64 29.78 -11.53
C GLY A 192 -9.30 28.46 -11.10
N ALA A 193 -10.50 28.57 -10.54
CA ALA A 193 -11.24 27.44 -9.95
C ALA A 193 -12.05 26.61 -10.97
N SER A 194 -11.90 26.87 -12.27
CA SER A 194 -12.70 26.20 -13.30
C SER A 194 -12.29 24.73 -13.46
N ARG A 195 -13.24 23.82 -13.20
CA ARG A 195 -13.05 22.36 -13.37
C ARG A 195 -12.75 22.00 -14.82
N LEU A 196 -13.41 22.63 -15.78
CA LEU A 196 -13.20 22.37 -17.21
C LEU A 196 -11.77 22.69 -17.63
N VAL A 197 -11.25 23.84 -17.20
CA VAL A 197 -9.86 24.25 -17.50
C VAL A 197 -8.86 23.29 -16.85
N ARG A 198 -9.13 22.86 -15.61
CA ARG A 198 -8.28 21.88 -14.90
C ARG A 198 -8.22 20.54 -15.62
N TYR A 199 -9.37 19.98 -16.01
CA TYR A 199 -9.42 18.69 -16.71
C TYR A 199 -8.87 18.78 -18.12
N ALA A 200 -9.12 19.87 -18.85
CA ALA A 200 -8.50 20.11 -20.16
C ALA A 200 -6.97 20.17 -20.03
N GLY A 201 -6.45 20.89 -19.04
CA GLY A 201 -5.01 20.93 -18.75
C GLY A 201 -4.44 19.57 -18.34
N ALA A 202 -5.17 18.79 -17.53
CA ALA A 202 -4.78 17.42 -17.17
C ALA A 202 -4.73 16.49 -18.38
N PHE A 203 -5.71 16.61 -19.29
CA PHE A 203 -5.78 15.83 -20.52
C PHE A 203 -4.61 16.15 -21.46
N VAL A 204 -4.34 17.44 -21.71
CA VAL A 204 -3.20 17.88 -22.53
C VAL A 204 -1.88 17.44 -21.90
N GLY A 205 -1.73 17.60 -20.58
CA GLY A 205 -0.54 17.12 -19.86
C GLY A 205 -0.36 15.61 -19.96
N GLY A 206 -1.44 14.84 -19.79
CA GLY A 206 -1.44 13.38 -19.95
C GLY A 206 -1.06 12.95 -21.36
N PHE A 207 -1.59 13.62 -22.38
CA PHE A 207 -1.22 13.40 -23.78
C PHE A 207 0.27 13.64 -24.01
N LEU A 208 0.82 14.76 -23.54
CA LEU A 208 2.25 15.07 -23.66
C LEU A 208 3.14 14.05 -22.95
N VAL A 209 2.75 13.59 -21.75
CA VAL A 209 3.47 12.54 -21.02
C VAL A 209 3.43 11.22 -21.78
N LEU A 210 2.27 10.82 -22.30
CA LEU A 210 2.14 9.60 -23.09
C LEU A 210 2.99 9.67 -24.35
N PHE A 211 2.85 10.75 -25.12
CA PHE A 211 3.63 11.00 -26.33
C PHE A 211 5.14 10.97 -26.06
N GLY A 212 5.60 11.71 -25.04
CA GLY A 212 7.00 11.73 -24.60
C GLY A 212 7.51 10.36 -24.20
N SER A 213 6.73 9.58 -23.43
CA SER A 213 7.13 8.23 -23.01
C SER A 213 7.28 7.26 -24.19
N ARG A 214 6.49 7.44 -25.26
CA ARG A 214 6.59 6.61 -26.46
C ARG A 214 7.77 7.00 -27.34
N MET A 215 8.05 8.29 -27.46
CA MET A 215 9.27 8.78 -28.13
C MET A 215 10.54 8.33 -27.41
N ALA A 216 10.55 8.37 -26.07
CA ALA A 216 11.69 7.92 -25.27
C ALA A 216 11.87 6.39 -25.27
N GLY A 217 10.87 5.63 -25.75
CA GLY A 217 10.89 4.17 -25.72
C GLY A 217 10.53 3.54 -24.37
N GLY A 218 10.06 4.33 -23.39
CA GLY A 218 9.71 3.85 -22.07
C GLY A 218 9.04 4.91 -21.19
N CYS A 219 8.35 4.45 -20.15
CA CYS A 219 7.80 5.32 -19.10
C CYS A 219 8.80 5.53 -17.97
N THR A 220 8.48 6.43 -17.03
CA THR A 220 9.30 6.72 -15.85
C THR A 220 9.59 5.47 -15.01
N SER A 221 8.65 4.53 -14.88
CA SER A 221 8.90 3.25 -14.19
C SER A 221 9.86 2.33 -14.98
N GLY A 222 9.76 2.31 -16.30
CA GLY A 222 10.62 1.51 -17.18
C GLY A 222 12.05 2.02 -17.22
N HIS A 223 12.25 3.30 -17.54
CA HIS A 223 13.58 3.90 -17.49
C HIS A 223 14.10 3.99 -16.06
N GLY A 224 13.21 4.28 -15.12
CA GLY A 224 13.63 4.66 -13.78
C GLY A 224 13.92 3.52 -12.83
N ILE A 225 12.97 2.60 -12.68
CA ILE A 225 13.15 1.43 -11.81
C ILE A 225 13.99 0.40 -12.58
N SER A 226 13.48 -0.08 -13.71
CA SER A 226 14.12 -1.20 -14.41
C SER A 226 15.45 -0.81 -15.07
N GLY A 227 15.49 0.32 -15.78
CA GLY A 227 16.71 0.78 -16.45
C GLY A 227 17.72 1.42 -15.48
N GLY A 228 17.27 2.00 -14.37
CA GLY A 228 18.13 2.48 -13.29
C GLY A 228 18.86 1.33 -12.59
N LEU A 229 18.15 0.24 -12.27
CA LEU A 229 18.75 -0.98 -11.69
C LEU A 229 19.80 -1.62 -12.62
N GLN A 230 19.63 -1.50 -13.93
CA GLN A 230 20.56 -2.00 -14.94
C GLN A 230 21.71 -1.04 -15.23
N PHE A 231 21.74 0.15 -14.63
CA PHE A 231 22.68 1.23 -14.96
C PHE A 231 22.73 1.56 -16.47
N SER A 232 21.58 1.48 -17.16
CA SER A 232 21.53 1.78 -18.59
C SER A 232 21.80 3.26 -18.84
N VAL A 233 22.76 3.56 -19.73
CA VAL A 233 23.11 4.94 -20.12
C VAL A 233 21.88 5.69 -20.64
N SER A 234 21.02 5.02 -21.43
CA SER A 234 19.79 5.63 -21.96
C SER A 234 18.81 6.06 -20.86
N SER A 235 18.75 5.30 -19.76
CA SER A 235 17.91 5.65 -18.62
C SER A 235 18.45 6.83 -17.81
N TRP A 236 19.76 6.93 -17.64
CA TRP A 236 20.38 8.07 -16.97
C TRP A 236 20.20 9.36 -17.78
N VAL A 237 20.37 9.30 -19.10
CA VAL A 237 20.10 10.44 -19.99
C VAL A 237 18.62 10.83 -19.94
N PHE A 238 17.70 9.87 -19.98
CA PHE A 238 16.27 10.11 -19.82
C PHE A 238 15.97 10.80 -18.49
N PHE A 239 16.52 10.32 -17.37
CA PHE A 239 16.26 10.88 -16.05
C PHE A 239 16.72 12.33 -15.93
N ILE A 240 17.96 12.63 -16.33
CA ILE A 240 18.51 13.99 -16.26
C ILE A 240 17.63 14.93 -17.09
N SER A 241 17.26 14.52 -18.31
CA SER A 241 16.42 15.31 -19.21
C SER A 241 15.01 15.50 -18.65
N PHE A 242 14.41 14.45 -18.09
CA PHE A 242 13.08 14.46 -17.49
C PHE A 242 13.00 15.38 -16.27
N PHE A 243 13.97 15.31 -15.37
CA PHE A 243 14.01 16.19 -14.21
C PHE A 243 14.32 17.63 -14.61
N ALA A 244 15.26 17.86 -15.52
CA ALA A 244 15.57 19.20 -16.01
C ALA A 244 14.35 19.86 -16.67
N SER A 245 13.67 19.16 -17.57
CA SER A 245 12.47 19.67 -18.25
C SER A 245 11.30 19.87 -17.28
N GLY A 246 11.11 18.96 -16.32
CA GLY A 246 10.09 19.08 -15.28
C GLY A 246 10.31 20.30 -14.39
N ILE A 247 11.55 20.54 -13.95
CA ILE A 247 11.93 21.71 -13.15
C ILE A 247 11.67 22.99 -13.95
N VAL A 248 12.17 23.07 -15.19
CA VAL A 248 11.96 24.24 -16.05
C VAL A 248 10.47 24.49 -16.28
N THR A 249 9.70 23.46 -16.60
CA THR A 249 8.25 23.57 -16.84
C THR A 249 7.52 24.04 -15.58
N ALA A 250 7.87 23.52 -14.40
CA ALA A 250 7.29 23.97 -13.14
C ALA A 250 7.55 25.45 -12.89
N PHE A 251 8.79 25.92 -13.11
CA PHE A 251 9.12 27.34 -12.98
C PHE A 251 8.44 28.23 -14.03
N VAL A 252 8.31 27.77 -15.28
CA VAL A 252 7.63 28.52 -16.34
C VAL A 252 6.13 28.65 -16.05
N LEU A 253 5.49 27.60 -15.57
CA LEU A 253 4.04 27.61 -15.31
C LEU A 253 3.66 28.34 -14.02
N PHE A 254 4.39 28.08 -12.93
CA PHE A 254 4.00 28.53 -11.58
C PHE A 254 4.94 29.58 -10.98
N GLY A 255 6.09 29.84 -11.60
CA GLY A 255 7.09 30.77 -11.08
C GLY A 255 7.61 30.38 -9.69
N LYS A 256 8.33 31.30 -9.04
CA LYS A 256 8.76 31.13 -7.64
C LYS A 256 7.60 31.33 -6.65
N GLU A 257 6.58 32.09 -7.03
CA GLU A 257 5.45 32.41 -6.17
C GLU A 257 4.53 31.21 -5.93
N GLY A 258 4.51 30.24 -6.85
CA GLY A 258 3.78 28.99 -6.67
C GLY A 258 4.13 28.24 -5.38
N GLN A 259 5.35 28.38 -4.85
CA GLN A 259 5.76 27.75 -3.59
C GLN A 259 4.92 28.17 -2.38
N ARG A 260 4.25 29.32 -2.42
CA ARG A 260 3.39 29.82 -1.34
C ARG A 260 2.00 29.18 -1.33
N HIS A 261 1.68 28.37 -2.35
CA HIS A 261 0.34 27.83 -2.60
C HIS A 261 0.31 26.28 -2.62
N VAL A 262 1.37 25.62 -2.15
CA VAL A 262 1.51 24.16 -2.04
C VAL A 262 1.46 23.71 -0.59
#